data_AF-A0A126R1P1-F1
#
_entry.id   AF-A0A126R1P1-F1
#
_cell.length_a   1.000
_cell.length_b   1.000
_cell.length_c   1.000
_cell.angle_alpha   90.00
_cell.angle_beta   90.00
_cell.angle_gamma   90.00
#
_symmetry.space_group_name_H-M   'P 1'
#
loop_
_entity.id
_entity.type
_entity.pdbx_description
1 polymer ?
#
loop_
_entity_poly.entity_id
_entity_poly.type
_entity_poly.pdbx_seq_one_letter_code
_entity_poly.pdbx_strand_id
1 'polypeptide(L)'
;MVKFTDEIRSQVLTYYENGLPLKYAAELAGIHSNTIYYWKKKGEKAKSGKYRQFYLDLLRAKAKFVAFHVNKLNESDNPWTSKYLLEVTDPDTYVIEKRLKTSNDTNINFDKPDPFSDLKSYTDKVEPSEIDELDDELDDIEFRE
;
A
#
# COMPACT_ATOMS: atom_id res chain seq x y z
N MET A 1 9.17 16.57 -18.19
CA MET A 1 9.61 15.72 -17.05
C MET A 1 9.47 16.53 -15.78
N VAL A 2 8.71 16.06 -14.80
CA VAL A 2 8.51 16.78 -13.52
C VAL A 2 9.84 16.93 -12.79
N LYS A 3 10.05 18.05 -12.11
CA LYS A 3 11.27 18.32 -11.35
C LYS A 3 11.23 17.58 -10.01
N PHE A 4 12.38 17.02 -9.62
CA PHE A 4 12.54 16.45 -8.28
C PHE A 4 12.65 17.59 -7.26
N THR A 5 11.62 17.74 -6.43
CA THR A 5 11.52 18.70 -5.32
C THR A 5 11.42 17.96 -3.99
N ASP A 6 11.78 18.63 -2.89
CA ASP A 6 11.72 18.03 -1.55
C ASP A 6 10.28 17.84 -1.05
N GLU A 7 9.34 18.65 -1.52
CA GLU A 7 7.91 18.55 -1.22
C GLU A 7 7.30 17.26 -1.77
N ILE A 8 7.43 17.02 -3.08
CA ILE A 8 6.96 15.79 -3.73
C ILE A 8 7.63 14.58 -3.09
N ARG A 9 8.94 14.68 -2.80
CA ARG A 9 9.68 13.62 -2.10
C ARG A 9 9.00 13.29 -0.77
N SER A 10 8.70 14.30 0.05
CA SER A 10 8.12 14.11 1.37
C SER A 10 6.73 13.48 1.29
N GLN A 11 5.86 13.98 0.40
CA GLN A 11 4.50 13.44 0.22
C GLN A 11 4.54 11.97 -0.19
N VAL A 12 5.34 11.63 -1.21
CA VAL A 12 5.48 10.24 -1.66
C VAL A 12 5.98 9.34 -0.54
N LEU A 13 6.98 9.78 0.24
CA LEU A 13 7.50 8.99 1.36
C LEU A 13 6.44 8.78 2.44
N THR A 14 5.65 9.79 2.78
CA THR A 14 4.56 9.66 3.76
C THR A 14 3.52 8.65 3.29
N TYR A 15 3.03 8.74 2.06
CA TYR A 15 2.05 7.77 1.55
C TYR A 15 2.63 6.35 1.48
N TYR A 16 3.87 6.22 1.03
CA TYR A 16 4.54 4.92 0.92
C TYR A 16 4.82 4.28 2.28
N GLU A 17 5.19 5.07 3.30
CA GLU A 17 5.36 4.61 4.69
C GLU A 17 4.06 4.09 5.30
N ASN A 18 2.91 4.62 4.87
CA ASN A 18 1.58 4.16 5.27
C ASN A 18 1.09 2.92 4.48
N GLY A 19 1.93 2.33 3.63
CA GLY A 19 1.62 1.08 2.91
C GLY A 19 1.06 1.27 1.52
N LEU A 20 0.95 2.50 1.02
CA LEU A 20 0.46 2.73 -0.33
C LEU A 20 1.51 2.27 -1.37
N PRO A 21 1.12 1.52 -2.42
CA PRO A 21 2.05 1.17 -3.48
C PRO A 21 2.67 2.42 -4.12
N LEU A 22 3.96 2.35 -4.47
CA LEU A 22 4.73 3.51 -4.94
C LEU A 22 4.10 4.22 -6.15
N LYS A 23 3.41 3.46 -7.02
CA LYS A 23 2.63 3.99 -8.14
C LYS A 23 1.56 4.99 -7.66
N TYR A 24 0.73 4.57 -6.71
CA TYR A 24 -0.38 5.39 -6.20
C TYR A 24 0.12 6.52 -5.31
N ALA A 25 1.17 6.28 -4.51
CA ALA A 25 1.82 7.33 -3.73
C ALA A 25 2.33 8.47 -4.63
N ALA A 26 2.84 8.14 -5.82
CA ALA A 26 3.26 9.12 -6.81
C ALA A 26 2.09 9.89 -7.43
N GLU A 27 1.03 9.18 -7.82
CA GLU A 27 -0.17 9.79 -8.41
C GLU A 27 -0.85 10.75 -7.42
N LEU A 28 -0.96 10.38 -6.14
CA LEU A 28 -1.45 11.27 -5.07
C LEU A 28 -0.56 12.50 -4.84
N ALA A 29 0.75 12.37 -5.04
CA ALA A 29 1.69 13.49 -4.97
C ALA A 29 1.75 14.31 -6.28
N GLY A 30 0.80 14.11 -7.20
CA GLY A 30 0.68 14.86 -8.44
C GLY A 30 1.75 14.53 -9.48
N ILE A 31 2.39 13.36 -9.40
CA ILE A 31 3.41 12.93 -10.36
C ILE A 31 3.08 11.61 -11.03
N HIS A 32 3.36 11.55 -12.33
CA HIS A 32 3.15 10.31 -13.08
C HIS A 32 4.07 9.19 -12.57
N SER A 33 3.52 7.99 -12.41
CA SER A 33 4.23 6.79 -11.91
C SER A 33 5.56 6.50 -12.59
N ASN A 34 5.64 6.58 -13.92
CA ASN A 34 6.90 6.48 -14.67
C ASN A 34 8.03 7.39 -14.14
N THR A 35 7.69 8.60 -13.67
CA THR A 35 8.66 9.54 -13.11
C THR A 35 9.23 9.02 -11.80
N ILE A 36 8.39 8.50 -10.90
CA ILE A 36 8.86 8.01 -9.59
C ILE A 36 9.73 6.76 -9.74
N TYR A 37 9.36 5.84 -10.65
CA TYR A 37 10.16 4.65 -10.91
C TYR A 37 11.49 4.98 -11.57
N TYR A 38 11.52 5.99 -12.45
CA TYR A 38 12.78 6.50 -12.99
C TYR A 38 13.68 7.07 -11.87
N TRP A 39 13.14 7.88 -10.96
CA TRP A 39 13.90 8.42 -9.82
C TRP A 39 14.42 7.32 -8.89
N LYS A 40 13.58 6.33 -8.58
CA LYS A 40 13.97 5.15 -7.79
C LYS A 40 15.13 4.42 -8.45
N LYS A 41 15.01 4.05 -9.73
CA LYS A 41 16.04 3.31 -10.49
C LYS A 41 17.34 4.12 -10.62
N LYS A 42 17.24 5.43 -10.77
CA LYS A 42 18.40 6.34 -10.78
C LYS A 42 19.09 6.38 -9.42
N GLY A 43 18.32 6.45 -8.34
CA GLY A 43 18.82 6.45 -6.96
C GLY A 43 19.47 5.14 -6.53
N GLU A 44 18.92 4.02 -6.97
CA GLU A 44 19.44 2.69 -6.71
C GLU A 44 20.88 2.51 -7.24
N LYS A 45 21.15 3.04 -8.44
CA LYS A 45 22.46 2.98 -9.10
C LYS A 45 23.44 4.08 -8.66
N ALA A 46 22.93 5.16 -8.06
CA ALA A 46 23.76 6.28 -7.66
C ALA A 46 24.53 5.97 -6.36
N LYS A 47 25.78 6.44 -6.26
CA LYS A 47 26.56 6.33 -5.02
C LYS A 47 26.23 7.44 -4.01
N SER A 48 25.77 8.59 -4.49
CA SER A 48 25.44 9.76 -3.67
C SER A 48 24.43 10.69 -4.39
N GLY A 49 23.98 11.74 -3.70
CA GLY A 49 23.08 12.76 -4.25
C GLY A 49 21.59 12.52 -3.97
N LYS A 50 20.75 13.46 -4.39
CA LYS A 50 19.32 13.51 -4.01
C LYS A 50 18.51 12.26 -4.38
N TYR A 51 18.77 11.67 -5.55
CA TYR A 51 18.10 10.44 -5.96
C TYR A 51 18.55 9.25 -5.12
N ARG A 52 19.85 9.18 -4.75
CA ARG A 52 20.33 8.14 -3.84
C ARG A 52 19.68 8.28 -2.48
N GLN A 53 19.61 9.50 -1.94
CA GLN A 53 18.97 9.75 -0.66
C GLN A 53 17.50 9.33 -0.70
N PHE A 54 16.76 9.72 -1.74
CA PHE A 54 15.37 9.30 -1.93
C PHE A 54 15.21 7.78 -1.98
N TYR A 55 16.09 7.07 -2.69
CA TYR A 55 16.06 5.61 -2.70
C TYR A 55 16.26 5.00 -1.31
N LEU A 56 17.23 5.51 -0.55
CA LEU A 56 17.45 5.08 0.84
C LEU A 56 16.24 5.38 1.72
N ASP A 57 15.59 6.53 1.52
CA ASP A 57 14.39 6.91 2.26
C ASP A 57 13.20 6.01 1.92
N LEU A 58 13.04 5.59 0.65
CA LEU A 58 12.05 4.58 0.27
C LEU A 58 12.30 3.23 0.97
N LEU A 59 13.56 2.81 1.09
CA LEU A 59 13.89 1.58 1.83
C LEU A 59 13.55 1.71 3.32
N ARG A 60 13.85 2.86 3.93
CA ARG A 60 13.49 3.15 5.32
C ARG A 60 11.99 3.18 5.53
N ALA A 61 11.24 3.84 4.65
CA ALA A 61 9.78 3.89 4.69
C ALA A 61 9.18 2.48 4.62
N LYS A 62 9.66 1.63 3.69
CA LYS A 62 9.24 0.22 3.62
C LYS A 62 9.55 -0.53 4.93
N ALA A 63 10.75 -0.36 5.47
CA ALA A 63 11.16 -1.02 6.72
C ALA A 63 10.29 -0.59 7.92
N LYS A 64 9.89 0.69 7.99
CA LYS A 64 8.98 1.18 9.03
C LYS A 64 7.59 0.59 8.90
N PHE A 65 7.04 0.51 7.69
CA PHE A 65 5.76 -0.16 7.45
C PHE A 65 5.79 -1.61 7.93
N VAL A 66 6.85 -2.34 7.58
CA VAL A 66 7.06 -3.73 8.04
C VAL A 66 7.14 -3.78 9.57
N ALA A 67 7.95 -2.94 10.20
CA ALA A 67 8.10 -2.91 11.66
C ALA A 67 6.77 -2.62 12.37
N PHE A 68 5.97 -1.67 11.84
CA PHE A 68 4.65 -1.36 12.35
C PHE A 68 3.73 -2.59 12.34
N HIS A 69 3.66 -3.30 11.21
CA HIS A 69 2.79 -4.47 11.10
C HIS A 69 3.30 -5.66 11.91
N VAL A 70 4.62 -5.86 12.02
CA VAL A 70 5.19 -6.87 12.92
C VAL A 70 4.82 -6.59 14.38
N ASN A 71 4.89 -5.33 14.83
CA ASN A 71 4.46 -4.97 16.17
C ASN A 71 2.96 -5.25 16.37
N LYS A 72 2.12 -4.93 15.37
CA LYS A 72 0.69 -5.26 15.40
C LYS A 72 0.41 -6.76 15.47
N LEU A 73 1.23 -7.60 14.82
CA LEU A 73 1.12 -9.06 14.97
C LEU A 73 1.35 -9.51 16.41
N ASN A 74 2.27 -8.87 17.13
CA ASN A 74 2.63 -9.26 18.50
C ASN A 74 1.63 -8.75 19.55
N GLU A 75 0.90 -7.67 19.24
CA GLU A 75 -0.02 -7.01 20.18
C GLU A 75 -1.49 -7.44 20.03
N SER A 76 -1.89 -7.98 18.87
CA SER A 76 -3.29 -8.20 18.52
C SER A 76 -3.71 -9.67 18.59
N ASP A 77 -4.89 -9.93 19.17
CA ASP A 77 -5.54 -11.24 19.16
C ASP A 77 -6.03 -11.67 17.76
N ASN A 78 -6.24 -10.71 16.85
CA ASN A 78 -6.63 -11.00 15.47
C ASN A 78 -5.73 -10.30 14.45
N PRO A 79 -4.51 -10.80 14.24
CA PRO A 79 -3.47 -10.09 13.49
C PRO A 79 -3.51 -10.35 11.98
N TRP A 80 -4.62 -10.89 11.44
CA TRP A 80 -4.68 -11.42 10.08
C TRP A 80 -4.39 -10.36 9.00
N THR A 81 -4.90 -9.13 9.15
CA THR A 81 -4.70 -8.06 8.16
C THR A 81 -3.23 -7.67 8.07
N SER A 82 -2.55 -7.54 9.22
CA SER A 82 -1.13 -7.20 9.25
C SER A 82 -0.28 -8.33 8.68
N LYS A 83 -0.67 -9.59 8.90
CA LYS A 83 -0.03 -10.75 8.29
C LYS A 83 -0.16 -10.72 6.76
N TYR A 84 -1.37 -10.51 6.26
CA TYR A 84 -1.62 -10.43 4.82
C TYR A 84 -0.83 -9.29 4.15
N LEU A 85 -0.81 -8.10 4.77
CA LEU A 85 -0.06 -6.96 4.24
C LEU A 85 1.45 -7.23 4.17
N LEU A 86 2.00 -7.93 5.16
CA LEU A 86 3.41 -8.35 5.15
C LEU A 86 3.68 -9.37 4.03
N GLU A 87 2.81 -10.37 3.85
CA GLU A 87 2.90 -11.36 2.77
C GLU A 87 2.86 -10.73 1.37
N VAL A 88 2.03 -9.70 1.15
CA VAL A 88 1.96 -8.99 -0.14
C VAL A 88 3.16 -8.06 -0.34
N THR A 89 3.65 -7.44 0.73
CA THR A 89 4.72 -6.42 0.67
C THR A 89 6.11 -7.02 0.49
N ASP A 90 6.37 -8.17 1.13
CA ASP A 90 7.64 -8.88 1.05
C ASP A 90 7.41 -10.40 1.04
N PRO A 91 6.93 -10.93 -0.10
CA PRO A 91 6.53 -12.33 -0.20
C PRO A 91 7.65 -13.31 0.13
N ASP A 92 8.86 -13.01 -0.35
CA ASP A 92 10.04 -13.88 -0.17
C ASP A 92 10.39 -14.11 1.32
N THR A 93 10.07 -13.15 2.18
CA THR A 93 10.33 -13.22 3.62
C THR A 93 9.15 -13.82 4.40
N TYR A 94 7.92 -13.39 4.07
CA TYR A 94 6.75 -13.64 4.92
C TYR A 94 5.76 -14.66 4.38
N VAL A 95 5.81 -15.01 3.09
CA VAL A 95 5.02 -16.14 2.59
C VAL A 95 5.61 -17.41 3.19
N ILE A 96 4.81 -18.09 4.01
CA ILE A 96 5.14 -19.45 4.44
C ILE A 96 5.06 -20.30 3.18
N GLU A 97 6.22 -20.58 2.57
CA GLU A 97 6.31 -21.61 1.56
C GLU A 97 5.69 -22.87 2.16
N LYS A 98 4.58 -23.33 1.57
CA LYS A 98 4.22 -24.74 1.70
C LYS A 98 5.41 -25.48 1.13
N ARG A 99 6.35 -25.92 1.98
CA ARG A 99 7.23 -27.03 1.64
C ARG A 99 6.29 -28.13 1.18
N LEU A 100 6.17 -28.31 -0.13
CA LEU A 100 5.48 -29.41 -0.75
C LEU A 100 6.17 -30.66 -0.21
N LYS A 101 5.60 -31.25 0.84
CA LYS A 101 5.89 -32.63 1.19
C LYS A 101 5.25 -33.44 0.08
N THR A 102 6.05 -33.75 -0.94
CA THR A 102 5.80 -34.87 -1.82
C THR A 102 5.78 -36.11 -0.95
N SER A 103 4.58 -36.53 -0.55
CA SER A 103 4.11 -37.91 -0.45
C SER A 103 2.79 -37.88 0.32
N ASN A 104 1.73 -38.29 -0.38
CA ASN A 104 0.43 -38.76 0.10
C ASN A 104 0.09 -38.42 1.57
N ASP A 105 -0.74 -37.41 1.80
CA ASP A 105 -2.00 -37.60 2.52
C ASP A 105 -2.74 -36.30 2.86
N THR A 106 -4.04 -36.35 2.59
CA THR A 106 -5.17 -35.62 3.19
C THR A 106 -5.34 -34.11 2.96
N ASN A 107 -6.58 -33.80 2.51
CA ASN A 107 -7.20 -32.49 2.41
C ASN A 107 -6.91 -31.61 3.64
N ILE A 108 -6.08 -30.60 3.45
CA ILE A 108 -5.98 -29.46 4.36
C ILE A 108 -6.85 -28.35 3.77
N ASN A 109 -8.03 -28.16 4.36
CA ASN A 109 -8.94 -27.07 4.03
C ASN A 109 -8.32 -25.79 4.59
N PHE A 110 -7.91 -24.88 3.70
CA PHE A 110 -7.44 -23.55 4.11
C PHE A 110 -8.66 -22.65 4.16
N ASP A 111 -9.38 -22.66 5.28
CA ASP A 111 -10.26 -21.55 5.64
C ASP A 111 -9.36 -20.33 5.89
N LYS A 112 -8.97 -19.66 4.80
CA LYS A 112 -8.49 -18.29 4.87
C LYS A 112 -9.74 -17.44 5.12
N PRO A 113 -9.88 -16.74 6.25
CA PRO A 113 -10.93 -15.73 6.35
C PRO A 113 -10.74 -14.75 5.20
N ASP A 114 -11.83 -14.48 4.48
CA ASP A 114 -11.85 -13.50 3.39
C ASP A 114 -11.33 -12.17 3.96
N PRO A 115 -10.26 -11.57 3.38
CA PRO A 115 -9.73 -10.31 3.88
C PRO A 115 -10.73 -9.15 3.78
N PHE A 116 -11.87 -9.35 3.13
CA PHE A 116 -12.97 -8.40 3.07
C PHE A 116 -14.19 -8.84 3.91
N SER A 117 -14.11 -9.92 4.70
CA SER A 117 -15.20 -10.37 5.57
C SER A 117 -15.61 -9.29 6.57
N ASP A 118 -14.63 -8.58 7.12
CA ASP A 118 -14.85 -7.53 8.12
C ASP A 118 -15.37 -6.23 7.45
N LEU A 119 -15.09 -6.03 6.15
CA LEU A 119 -15.55 -4.88 5.38
C LEU A 119 -17.02 -4.98 4.95
N LYS A 120 -17.59 -6.18 4.83
CA LYS A 120 -19.04 -6.36 4.62
C LYS A 120 -19.88 -5.73 5.74
N SER A 121 -19.36 -5.73 6.97
CA SER A 121 -20.05 -5.12 8.11
C SER A 121 -20.16 -3.58 8.04
N TYR A 122 -19.39 -2.95 7.15
CA TYR A 122 -19.40 -1.50 6.93
C TYR A 122 -20.41 -1.10 5.85
N THR A 123 -20.60 -1.92 4.80
CA THR A 123 -21.60 -1.65 3.75
C THR A 123 -23.03 -1.93 4.22
N ASP A 124 -23.21 -2.80 5.22
CA ASP A 124 -24.52 -3.12 5.79
C ASP A 124 -25.03 -2.06 6.80
N LYS A 125 -24.22 -1.03 7.10
CA LYS A 125 -24.57 0.05 8.04
C LYS A 125 -24.84 1.40 7.38
N VAL A 126 -24.72 1.48 6.05
CA VAL A 126 -25.15 2.67 5.31
C VAL A 126 -26.62 2.45 4.98
N GLU A 127 -27.51 3.14 5.68
CA GLU A 127 -28.92 3.13 5.28
C GLU A 127 -29.03 3.74 3.87
N PRO A 128 -29.80 3.13 2.94
CA PRO A 128 -29.92 3.60 1.56
C PRO A 128 -30.35 5.06 1.41
N SER A 129 -30.88 5.68 2.47
CA SER A 129 -31.35 7.07 2.48
C SER A 129 -30.25 8.14 2.43
N GLU A 130 -28.97 7.78 2.64
CA GLU A 130 -27.86 8.77 2.60
C GLU A 130 -27.16 8.85 1.23
N ILE A 131 -27.56 8.02 0.25
CA ILE A 131 -26.94 8.00 -1.08
C ILE A 131 -27.66 8.93 -2.07
N ASP A 132 -28.93 9.23 -1.84
CA ASP A 132 -29.74 10.08 -2.74
C ASP A 132 -29.51 11.60 -2.56
N GLU A 133 -28.73 12.05 -1.56
CA GLU A 133 -28.47 13.49 -1.33
C GLU A 133 -27.14 13.99 -1.95
N LEU A 134 -26.35 13.15 -2.62
CA LEU A 134 -25.06 13.55 -3.20
C LEU A 134 -25.09 13.77 -4.72
N ASP A 135 -26.18 13.41 -5.40
CA ASP A 135 -26.31 13.60 -6.86
C ASP A 135 -26.84 15.01 -7.24
N ASP A 136 -27.40 15.78 -6.30
CA ASP A 136 -28.01 17.10 -6.59
C ASP A 136 -27.02 18.28 -6.47
N GLU A 137 -25.77 18.10 -6.00
CA GLU A 137 -24.78 19.18 -5.83
C GLU A 137 -23.72 19.28 -6.95
N LEU A 138 -23.79 18.45 -7.99
CA LEU A 138 -22.80 18.45 -9.08
C LEU A 138 -23.19 19.29 -10.32
N ASP A 139 -24.38 19.88 -10.34
CA ASP A 139 -24.85 20.66 -11.49
C ASP A 139 -24.30 22.10 -11.55
N ASP A 140 -23.60 22.59 -10.52
CA ASP A 140 -23.12 23.98 -10.45
C ASP A 140 -21.64 24.19 -10.81
N ILE A 141 -20.92 23.17 -11.29
CA ILE A 141 -19.55 23.35 -11.79
C ILE A 141 -19.63 23.82 -13.26
N GLU A 142 -19.87 25.12 -13.46
CA GLU A 142 -19.64 25.79 -14.75
C GLU A 142 -18.18 25.56 -15.18
N PHE A 143 -17.97 24.66 -16.14
CA PHE A 143 -16.75 24.60 -16.93
C PHE A 143 -16.68 25.88 -17.78
N ARG A 144 -15.93 26.88 -17.29
CA ARG A 144 -15.48 27.99 -18.13
C ARG A 144 -14.38 27.47 -19.08
N GLU A 145 -14.66 27.58 -20.38
CA GLU A 145 -13.71 27.38 -21.50
C GLU A 145 -12.54 28.38 -21.48
#